data_AF-A0A8T4DNP5-F1
#
_entry.id   AF-A0A8T4DNP5-F1
#
_cell.length_a   1.000
_cell.length_b   1.000
_cell.length_c   1.000
_cell.angle_alpha   90.00
_cell.angle_beta   90.00
_cell.angle_gamma   90.00
#
_symmetry.space_group_name_H-M   'P 1'
#
loop_
_entity.id
_entity.type
_entity.pdbx_description
1 polymer ?
#
loop_
_entity_poly.entity_id
_entity_poly.type
_entity_poly.pdbx_seq_one_letter_code
_entity_poly.pdbx_strand_id
1 'polypeptide(L)'
;MIVKEEFLSKLRRYFNLNLYEVKIWTALLSRGVSTAGELSDIANVPRSRSYDILESLEKKGFVVMKLGKPIKYMAVQPKEVVERVKKNTKTEADEHIKRLENLKNTDVIQELNSLHTQGVELVEPSDLAGSLKGRHNLYNHIELTLRGAEETVTIMTTSAGLIRKIDSMKPVFEVLKKRGVKIRIAAPLTKECDKAVKDLGSVAEIRHTSSKARFIVVDSKELVFMVMDDADVHPTYDIGIWINTPFFASALEEMFELAWKNMKKKATV
;
A
#
# COMPACT_ATOMS: atom_id res chain seq x y z
N MET A 1 -38.63 15.19 -7.55
CA MET A 1 -37.94 14.28 -8.49
C MET A 1 -37.56 13.01 -7.72
N ILE A 2 -38.09 11.84 -8.08
CA ILE A 2 -37.77 10.59 -7.37
C ILE A 2 -36.62 9.90 -8.09
N VAL A 3 -35.39 10.29 -7.75
CA VAL A 3 -34.21 9.50 -8.10
C VAL A 3 -34.09 8.40 -7.06
N LYS A 4 -34.02 7.12 -7.50
CA LYS A 4 -33.89 5.98 -6.59
C LYS A 4 -32.63 6.13 -5.72
N GLU A 5 -32.72 5.85 -4.43
CA GLU A 5 -31.59 5.98 -3.49
C GLU A 5 -30.37 5.15 -3.91
N GLU A 6 -30.59 3.97 -4.47
CA GLU A 6 -29.53 3.11 -5.00
C GLU A 6 -28.71 3.81 -6.10
N PHE A 7 -29.37 4.59 -6.96
CA PHE A 7 -28.70 5.35 -8.01
C PHE A 7 -27.86 6.49 -7.44
N LEU A 8 -28.39 7.23 -6.46
CA LEU A 8 -27.63 8.27 -5.75
C LEU A 8 -26.40 7.68 -5.05
N SER A 9 -26.55 6.49 -4.44
CA SER A 9 -25.44 5.78 -3.80
C SER A 9 -24.33 5.41 -4.80
N LYS A 10 -24.70 4.91 -5.99
CA LYS A 10 -23.74 4.62 -7.08
C LYS A 10 -22.99 5.88 -7.52
N LEU A 11 -23.70 6.98 -7.75
CA LEU A 11 -23.08 8.26 -8.15
C LEU A 11 -22.10 8.77 -7.10
N ARG A 12 -22.47 8.71 -5.82
CA ARG A 12 -21.57 9.10 -4.72
C ARG A 12 -20.27 8.32 -4.75
N ARG A 13 -20.32 7.00 -5.00
CA ARG A 13 -19.14 6.14 -5.07
C ARG A 13 -18.28 6.42 -6.29
N TYR A 14 -18.88 6.55 -7.48
CA TYR A 14 -18.13 6.79 -8.71
C TYR A 14 -17.45 8.15 -8.76
N PHE A 15 -18.12 9.18 -8.22
CA PHE A 15 -17.68 10.57 -8.32
C PHE A 15 -17.14 11.14 -7.01
N ASN A 16 -17.07 10.32 -5.95
CA ASN A 16 -16.65 10.72 -4.61
C ASN A 16 -17.40 11.97 -4.08
N LEU A 17 -18.72 11.97 -4.25
CA LEU A 17 -19.60 13.06 -3.82
C LEU A 17 -20.29 12.75 -2.48
N ASN A 18 -20.55 13.79 -1.70
CA ASN A 18 -21.42 13.69 -0.54
C ASN A 18 -22.90 13.65 -0.95
N LEU A 19 -23.79 13.40 0.01
CA LEU A 19 -25.22 13.22 -0.27
C LEU A 19 -25.89 14.50 -0.77
N TYR A 20 -25.48 15.66 -0.27
CA TYR A 20 -26.10 16.92 -0.70
C TYR A 20 -25.61 17.35 -2.08
N GLU A 21 -24.33 17.12 -2.39
CA GLU A 21 -23.75 17.31 -3.72
C GLU A 21 -24.49 16.51 -4.79
N VAL A 22 -24.70 15.21 -4.56
CA VAL A 22 -25.40 14.37 -5.56
C VAL A 22 -26.87 14.78 -5.72
N LYS A 23 -27.54 15.19 -4.63
CA LYS A 23 -28.94 15.66 -4.68
C LYS A 23 -29.06 16.98 -5.46
N ILE A 24 -28.20 17.95 -5.19
CA ILE A 24 -28.19 19.22 -5.92
C ILE A 24 -27.81 19.02 -7.38
N TRP A 25 -26.79 18.21 -7.67
CA TRP A 25 -26.36 17.96 -9.05
C TRP A 25 -27.44 17.26 -9.87
N THR A 26 -28.10 16.24 -9.33
CA THR A 26 -29.20 15.56 -10.03
C THR A 26 -30.42 16.47 -10.21
N ALA A 27 -30.75 17.31 -9.21
CA ALA A 27 -31.77 18.33 -9.36
C ALA A 27 -31.43 19.31 -10.49
N LEU A 28 -30.18 19.76 -10.57
CA LEU A 28 -29.74 20.67 -11.62
C LEU A 28 -29.72 20.01 -13.00
N LEU A 29 -29.31 18.74 -13.11
CA LEU A 29 -29.42 17.97 -14.35
C LEU A 29 -30.86 17.90 -14.87
N SER A 30 -31.85 17.79 -13.97
CA SER A 30 -33.27 17.78 -14.35
C SER A 30 -33.79 19.15 -14.80
N ARG A 31 -33.20 20.24 -14.30
CA ARG A 31 -33.61 21.63 -14.60
C ARG A 31 -32.81 22.28 -15.73
N GLY A 32 -31.62 21.76 -16.02
CA GLY A 32 -30.64 22.34 -16.93
C GLY A 32 -29.92 23.57 -16.34
N VAL A 33 -30.69 24.60 -15.97
CA VAL A 33 -30.19 25.85 -15.38
C VAL A 33 -31.10 26.30 -14.24
N SER A 34 -30.54 26.63 -13.07
CA SER A 34 -31.34 27.04 -11.91
C SER A 34 -30.55 27.89 -10.92
N THR A 35 -31.23 28.59 -10.02
CA THR A 35 -30.60 29.30 -8.90
C THR A 35 -30.34 28.37 -7.71
N ALA A 36 -29.45 28.77 -6.79
CA ALA A 36 -29.20 27.98 -5.58
C ALA A 36 -30.46 27.78 -4.71
N GLY A 37 -31.33 28.79 -4.61
CA GLY A 37 -32.58 28.70 -3.85
C GLY A 37 -33.56 27.69 -4.45
N GLU A 38 -33.74 27.69 -5.77
CA GLU A 38 -34.60 26.72 -6.45
C GLU A 38 -34.06 25.29 -6.30
N LEU A 39 -32.74 25.10 -6.42
CA LEU A 39 -32.12 23.78 -6.25
C LEU A 39 -32.23 23.27 -4.82
N SER A 40 -32.11 24.16 -3.83
CA SER A 40 -32.33 23.85 -2.41
C SER A 40 -33.71 23.24 -2.19
N ASP A 41 -34.74 23.89 -2.72
CA ASP A 41 -36.13 23.48 -2.55
C ASP A 41 -36.40 22.14 -3.27
N ILE A 42 -35.88 21.96 -4.50
CA ILE A 42 -36.06 20.72 -5.29
C ILE A 42 -35.30 19.52 -4.69
N ALA A 43 -34.07 19.76 -4.25
CA ALA A 43 -33.16 18.73 -3.75
C ALA A 43 -33.41 18.38 -2.27
N ASN A 44 -34.27 19.15 -1.59
CA ASN A 44 -34.47 19.10 -0.14
C ASN A 44 -33.13 19.18 0.61
N VAL A 45 -32.33 20.18 0.26
CA VAL A 45 -31.03 20.50 0.87
C VAL A 45 -31.13 21.87 1.50
N PRO A 46 -30.60 22.12 2.72
CA PRO A 46 -30.70 23.42 3.36
C PRO A 46 -30.20 24.58 2.49
N ARG A 47 -30.94 25.70 2.45
CA ARG A 47 -30.54 26.91 1.68
C ARG A 47 -29.18 27.44 2.10
N SER A 48 -28.88 27.42 3.39
CA SER A 48 -27.57 27.81 3.95
C SER A 48 -26.42 26.96 3.44
N ARG A 49 -26.70 25.75 2.93
CA ARG A 49 -25.70 24.83 2.37
C ARG A 49 -25.67 24.80 0.84
N SER A 50 -26.59 25.49 0.17
CA SER A 50 -26.75 25.31 -1.28
C SER A 50 -25.64 26.01 -2.07
N TYR A 51 -25.13 27.13 -1.57
CA TYR A 51 -24.06 27.89 -2.22
C TYR A 51 -22.69 27.20 -2.11
N ASP A 52 -22.27 26.73 -0.92
CA ASP A 52 -21.01 25.99 -0.73
C ASP A 52 -21.01 24.65 -1.48
N ILE A 53 -22.16 23.98 -1.57
CA ILE A 53 -22.29 22.76 -2.36
C ILE A 53 -22.10 23.06 -3.85
N LEU A 54 -22.74 24.13 -4.36
CA LEU A 54 -22.61 24.49 -5.77
C LEU A 54 -21.20 24.99 -6.12
N GLU A 55 -20.53 25.66 -5.20
CA GLU A 55 -19.10 26.02 -5.33
C GLU A 55 -18.21 24.77 -5.34
N SER A 56 -18.46 23.80 -4.44
CA SER A 56 -17.75 22.52 -4.44
C SER A 56 -17.95 21.76 -5.76
N LEU A 57 -19.20 21.68 -6.24
CA LEU A 57 -19.53 21.05 -7.52
C LEU A 57 -18.88 21.77 -8.70
N GLU A 58 -18.75 23.09 -8.65
CA GLU A 58 -18.05 23.86 -9.69
C GLU A 58 -16.56 23.52 -9.70
N LYS A 59 -15.89 23.58 -8.54
CA LYS A 59 -14.46 23.22 -8.41
C LYS A 59 -14.19 21.80 -8.88
N LYS A 60 -15.10 20.87 -8.57
CA LYS A 60 -15.03 19.47 -9.02
C LYS A 60 -15.41 19.27 -10.50
N GLY A 61 -15.89 20.31 -11.20
CA GLY A 61 -16.17 20.29 -12.64
C GLY A 61 -17.57 19.82 -13.04
N PHE A 62 -18.52 19.73 -12.10
CA PHE A 62 -19.88 19.22 -12.31
C PHE A 62 -20.85 20.29 -12.84
N VAL A 63 -20.59 21.56 -12.51
CA VAL A 63 -21.46 22.70 -12.85
C VAL A 63 -20.65 23.88 -13.34
N VAL A 64 -21.31 24.80 -14.04
CA VAL A 64 -20.75 26.09 -14.43
C VAL A 64 -21.60 27.19 -13.81
N MET A 65 -20.96 28.12 -13.10
CA MET A 65 -21.63 29.31 -12.60
C MET A 65 -21.86 30.30 -13.75
N LYS A 66 -23.09 30.80 -13.87
CA LYS A 66 -23.46 31.90 -14.75
C LYS A 66 -23.62 33.16 -13.93
N LEU A 67 -22.75 34.13 -14.19
CA LEU A 67 -22.81 35.46 -13.58
C LEU A 67 -24.11 36.17 -13.97
N GLY A 68 -24.75 36.80 -13.00
CA GLY A 68 -26.03 37.49 -13.16
C GLY A 68 -26.67 37.83 -11.81
N LYS A 69 -27.76 38.61 -11.84
CA LYS A 69 -28.60 38.90 -10.67
C LYS A 69 -30.02 38.36 -10.94
N PRO A 70 -30.42 37.21 -10.37
CA PRO A 70 -29.67 36.33 -9.47
C PRO A 70 -28.62 35.45 -10.19
N ILE A 71 -27.63 34.96 -9.43
CA ILE A 71 -26.63 33.99 -9.91
C ILE A 71 -27.33 32.67 -10.27
N LYS A 72 -26.96 32.08 -11.40
CA LYS A 72 -27.49 30.80 -11.87
C LYS A 72 -26.37 29.78 -12.05
N TYR A 73 -26.73 28.51 -12.00
CA TYR A 73 -25.81 27.39 -12.23
C TYR A 73 -26.33 26.56 -13.38
N MET A 74 -25.43 26.02 -14.18
CA MET A 74 -25.73 25.17 -15.33
C MET A 74 -25.06 23.81 -15.12
N ALA A 75 -25.80 22.72 -15.33
CA ALA A 75 -25.20 21.39 -15.30
C ALA A 75 -24.25 21.20 -16.49
N VAL A 76 -23.06 20.65 -16.21
CA VAL A 76 -22.19 20.12 -17.26
C VAL A 76 -22.77 18.78 -17.72
N GLN A 77 -22.62 18.47 -19.02
CA GLN A 77 -23.10 17.20 -19.57
C GLN A 77 -22.44 16.01 -18.85
N PRO A 78 -23.18 14.96 -18.45
CA PRO A 78 -22.62 13.86 -17.67
C PRO A 78 -21.39 13.18 -18.30
N LYS A 79 -21.34 13.06 -19.64
CA LYS A 79 -20.17 12.52 -20.36
C LYS A 79 -18.92 13.40 -20.16
N GLU A 80 -19.09 14.71 -20.22
CA GLU A 80 -18.02 15.68 -19.99
C GLU A 80 -17.59 15.72 -18.52
N VAL A 81 -18.53 15.57 -17.58
CA VAL A 81 -18.23 15.47 -16.14
C VAL A 81 -17.27 14.31 -15.86
N VAL A 82 -17.46 13.15 -16.51
CA VAL A 82 -16.55 12.00 -16.35
C VAL A 82 -15.12 12.36 -16.73
N GLU A 83 -14.91 12.99 -17.89
CA GLU A 83 -13.57 13.38 -18.34
C GLU A 83 -12.95 14.46 -17.45
N ARG A 84 -13.74 15.43 -16.99
CA ARG A 84 -13.28 16.47 -16.06
C ARG A 84 -12.85 15.89 -14.72
N VAL A 85 -13.67 15.03 -14.13
CA VAL A 85 -13.35 14.39 -12.85
C VAL A 85 -12.09 13.55 -12.98
N LYS A 86 -11.96 12.74 -14.04
CA LYS A 86 -10.75 11.96 -14.30
C LYS A 86 -9.50 12.83 -14.39
N LYS A 87 -9.57 13.94 -15.12
CA LYS A 87 -8.46 14.90 -15.24
C LYS A 87 -8.11 15.52 -13.88
N ASN A 88 -9.11 16.03 -13.16
CA ASN A 88 -8.92 16.68 -11.87
C ASN A 88 -8.34 15.70 -10.83
N THR A 89 -8.87 14.48 -10.73
CA THR A 89 -8.35 13.44 -9.84
C THR A 89 -6.90 13.11 -10.15
N LYS A 90 -6.52 13.02 -11.43
CA LYS A 90 -5.11 12.79 -11.80
C LYS A 90 -4.22 13.95 -11.33
N THR A 91 -4.62 15.18 -11.60
CA THR A 91 -3.85 16.37 -11.19
C THR A 91 -3.73 16.48 -9.68
N GLU A 92 -4.81 16.29 -8.94
CA GLU A 92 -4.82 16.29 -7.47
C GLU A 92 -3.92 15.19 -6.90
N ALA A 93 -3.97 13.98 -7.47
CA ALA A 93 -3.11 12.88 -7.08
C ALA A 93 -1.62 13.20 -7.34
N ASP A 94 -1.30 13.71 -8.53
CA ASP A 94 0.08 14.09 -8.89
C ASP A 94 0.62 15.20 -7.97
N GLU A 95 -0.20 16.19 -7.63
CA GLU A 95 0.16 17.24 -6.67
C GLU A 95 0.35 16.68 -5.26
N HIS A 96 -0.53 15.78 -4.81
CA HIS A 96 -0.43 15.16 -3.50
C HIS A 96 0.83 14.30 -3.37
N ILE A 97 1.15 13.50 -4.40
CA ILE A 97 2.39 12.73 -4.49
C ILE A 97 3.60 13.65 -4.37
N LYS A 98 3.65 14.74 -5.14
CA LYS A 98 4.76 15.72 -5.05
C LYS A 98 4.92 16.32 -3.65
N ARG A 99 3.81 16.65 -2.97
CA ARG A 99 3.86 17.16 -1.58
C ARG A 99 4.46 16.11 -0.63
N LEU A 100 4.08 14.85 -0.76
CA LEU A 100 4.63 13.75 0.05
C LEU A 100 6.10 13.47 -0.27
N GLU A 101 6.52 13.59 -1.54
CA GLU A 101 7.93 13.46 -1.93
C GLU A 101 8.77 14.59 -1.32
N ASN A 102 8.28 15.82 -1.37
CA ASN A 102 8.96 16.97 -0.79
C ASN A 102 9.07 16.87 0.74
N LEU A 103 8.06 16.30 1.41
CA LEU A 103 8.05 16.13 2.87
C LEU A 103 9.29 15.37 3.39
N LYS A 104 9.81 14.41 2.62
CA LYS A 104 10.99 13.60 2.99
C LYS A 104 12.26 14.41 3.24
N ASN A 105 12.32 15.65 2.75
CA ASN A 105 13.48 16.53 2.88
C ASN A 105 13.19 17.78 3.73
N THR A 106 12.16 17.74 4.58
CA THR A 106 11.76 18.87 5.45
C THR A 106 12.07 18.58 6.91
N ASP A 107 12.18 19.64 7.72
CA ASP A 107 12.39 19.51 9.17
C ASP A 107 11.25 18.74 9.86
N VAL A 108 10.05 18.77 9.28
CA VAL A 108 8.88 18.00 9.77
C VAL A 108 9.20 16.51 9.83
N ILE A 109 9.85 15.92 8.81
CA ILE A 109 10.17 14.48 8.86
C ILE A 109 11.28 14.21 9.88
N GLN A 110 12.20 15.14 10.08
CA GLN A 110 13.26 15.00 11.07
C GLN A 110 12.69 15.01 12.49
N GLU A 111 11.73 15.91 12.77
CA GLU A 111 11.02 15.96 14.04
C GLU A 111 10.20 14.68 14.27
N LEU A 112 9.47 14.20 13.25
CA LEU A 112 8.75 12.92 13.32
C LEU A 112 9.69 11.73 13.57
N ASN A 113 10.85 11.70 12.92
CA ASN A 113 11.86 10.66 13.15
C ASN A 113 12.42 10.73 14.58
N SER A 114 12.68 11.93 15.10
CA SER A 114 13.13 12.12 16.48
C SER A 114 12.11 11.58 17.49
N LEU A 115 10.83 11.95 17.31
CA LEU A 115 9.73 11.44 18.13
C LEU A 115 9.62 9.90 18.06
N HIS A 116 9.79 9.32 16.87
CA HIS A 116 9.77 7.87 16.69
C HIS A 116 10.94 7.20 17.42
N THR A 117 12.18 7.66 17.22
CA THR A 117 13.38 7.08 17.84
C THR A 117 13.31 7.17 19.37
N GLN A 118 12.95 8.33 19.92
CA GLN A 118 12.77 8.50 21.36
C GLN A 118 11.68 7.58 21.91
N GLY A 119 10.57 7.43 21.19
CA GLY A 119 9.51 6.50 21.54
C GLY A 119 10.02 5.06 21.62
N VAL A 120 10.75 4.60 20.59
CA VAL A 120 11.28 3.23 20.51
C VAL A 120 12.34 2.95 21.59
N GLU A 121 13.22 3.91 21.91
CA GLU A 121 14.23 3.75 22.98
C GLU A 121 13.61 3.48 24.35
N LEU A 122 12.37 3.95 24.57
CA LEU A 122 11.64 3.76 25.82
C LEU A 122 10.82 2.47 25.87
N VAL A 123 10.78 1.69 24.79
CA VAL A 123 10.03 0.43 24.70
C VAL A 123 10.91 -0.71 25.21
N GLU A 124 10.36 -1.57 26.08
CA GLU A 124 11.05 -2.78 26.50
C GLU A 124 11.31 -3.69 25.28
N PRO A 125 12.48 -4.33 25.15
CA PRO A 125 12.77 -5.20 24.01
C PRO A 125 11.75 -6.34 23.80
N SER A 126 11.06 -6.78 24.87
CA SER A 126 9.96 -7.75 24.82
C SER A 126 8.71 -7.24 24.10
N ASP A 127 8.50 -5.92 24.09
CA ASP A 127 7.39 -5.25 23.39
C ASP A 127 7.75 -4.90 21.93
N LEU A 128 9.02 -5.05 21.53
CA LEU A 128 9.47 -4.97 20.13
C LEU A 128 9.18 -6.26 19.34
N ALA A 129 7.99 -6.81 19.57
CA ALA A 129 7.44 -7.95 18.86
C ALA A 129 6.01 -7.63 18.41
N GLY A 130 5.71 -7.87 17.12
CA GLY A 130 4.43 -7.50 16.51
C GLY A 130 3.85 -8.62 15.65
N SER A 131 2.52 -8.77 15.69
CA SER A 131 1.80 -9.66 14.76
C SER A 131 1.41 -8.91 13.48
N LEU A 132 1.86 -9.39 12.34
CA LEU A 132 1.54 -8.89 11.01
C LEU A 132 0.42 -9.74 10.41
N LYS A 133 -0.80 -9.20 10.35
CA LYS A 133 -1.97 -9.90 9.80
C LYS A 133 -2.21 -9.56 8.34
N GLY A 134 -2.39 -10.60 7.53
CA GLY A 134 -2.63 -10.52 6.11
C GLY A 134 -1.32 -10.48 5.31
N ARG A 135 -1.27 -11.26 4.23
CA ARG A 135 -0.09 -11.44 3.39
C ARG A 135 0.43 -10.14 2.80
N HIS A 136 -0.45 -9.21 2.43
CA HIS A 136 -0.04 -7.91 1.89
C HIS A 136 0.76 -7.11 2.95
N ASN A 137 0.21 -6.95 4.15
CA ASN A 137 0.87 -6.23 5.25
C ASN A 137 2.18 -6.91 5.65
N LEU A 138 2.18 -8.24 5.72
CA LEU A 138 3.37 -9.04 5.98
C LEU A 138 4.47 -8.76 4.95
N TYR A 139 4.15 -8.79 3.65
CA TYR A 139 5.15 -8.55 2.60
C TYR A 139 5.62 -7.10 2.57
N ASN A 140 4.76 -6.12 2.84
CA ASN A 140 5.16 -4.71 2.98
C ASN A 140 6.15 -4.53 4.14
N HIS A 141 5.88 -5.17 5.29
CA HIS A 141 6.79 -5.11 6.43
C HIS A 141 8.11 -5.83 6.16
N ILE A 142 8.08 -7.00 5.51
CA ILE A 142 9.30 -7.68 5.06
C ILE A 142 10.13 -6.78 4.14
N GLU A 143 9.49 -6.09 3.19
CA GLU A 143 10.20 -5.15 2.32
C GLU A 143 10.85 -4.02 3.12
N LEU A 144 10.15 -3.47 4.12
CA LEU A 144 10.68 -2.45 5.02
C LEU A 144 11.91 -2.98 5.79
N THR A 145 11.81 -4.15 6.43
CA THR A 145 12.93 -4.79 7.16
C THR A 145 14.11 -5.03 6.22
N LEU A 146 13.87 -5.52 5.00
CA LEU A 146 14.92 -5.75 4.02
C LEU A 146 15.63 -4.45 3.59
N ARG A 147 14.91 -3.34 3.45
CA ARG A 147 15.53 -2.05 3.07
C ARG A 147 16.51 -1.53 4.13
N GLY A 148 16.30 -1.90 5.39
CA GLY A 148 17.21 -1.61 6.50
C GLY A 148 18.54 -2.38 6.44
N ALA A 149 18.54 -3.59 5.90
CA ALA A 149 19.63 -4.58 6.02
C ALA A 149 21.03 -4.06 5.61
N GLU A 150 21.99 -4.04 6.53
CA GLU A 150 23.34 -3.48 6.35
C GLU A 150 24.40 -4.53 6.00
N GLU A 151 24.28 -5.76 6.52
CA GLU A 151 25.31 -6.80 6.44
C GLU A 151 24.79 -8.08 5.79
N THR A 152 23.69 -8.64 6.32
CA THR A 152 23.20 -9.97 5.93
C THR A 152 21.68 -10.02 5.84
N VAL A 153 21.21 -10.82 4.87
CA VAL A 153 19.81 -11.20 4.74
C VAL A 153 19.76 -12.71 4.56
N THR A 154 19.09 -13.38 5.47
CA THR A 154 18.86 -14.82 5.43
C THR A 154 17.37 -15.09 5.31
N ILE A 155 16.96 -15.80 4.26
CA ILE A 155 15.56 -16.10 3.97
C ILE A 155 15.41 -17.61 3.89
N MET A 156 14.48 -18.15 4.68
CA MET A 156 14.00 -19.51 4.49
C MET A 156 12.52 -19.45 4.12
N THR A 157 12.12 -20.09 3.02
CA THR A 157 10.77 -19.93 2.49
C THR A 157 10.32 -21.14 1.67
N THR A 158 9.04 -21.16 1.27
CA THR A 158 8.48 -22.20 0.40
C THR A 158 8.77 -21.89 -1.07
N SER A 159 8.48 -22.83 -1.98
CA SER A 159 8.61 -22.60 -3.43
C SER A 159 7.75 -21.41 -3.90
N ALA A 160 6.50 -21.34 -3.43
CA ALA A 160 5.59 -20.23 -3.73
C ALA A 160 6.05 -18.93 -3.07
N GLY A 161 6.51 -19.00 -1.82
CA GLY A 161 7.11 -17.88 -1.11
C GLY A 161 8.30 -17.27 -1.86
N LEU A 162 9.19 -18.11 -2.37
CA LEU A 162 10.35 -17.70 -3.18
C LEU A 162 9.91 -16.91 -4.41
N ILE A 163 9.02 -17.48 -5.24
CA ILE A 163 8.54 -16.84 -6.47
C ILE A 163 7.91 -15.48 -6.14
N ARG A 164 6.99 -15.43 -5.17
CA ARG A 164 6.32 -14.17 -4.78
C ARG A 164 7.30 -13.10 -4.31
N LYS A 165 8.29 -13.47 -3.49
CA LYS A 165 9.29 -12.51 -2.99
C LYS A 165 10.14 -11.94 -4.12
N ILE A 166 10.44 -12.75 -5.13
CA ILE A 166 11.24 -12.31 -6.29
C ILE A 166 10.42 -11.38 -7.16
N ASP A 167 9.18 -11.76 -7.48
CA ASP A 167 8.28 -10.94 -8.27
C ASP A 167 8.02 -9.56 -7.63
N SER A 168 7.93 -9.49 -6.29
CA SER A 168 7.62 -8.24 -5.60
C SER A 168 8.84 -7.43 -5.13
N MET A 169 9.99 -8.06 -4.82
CA MET A 169 11.12 -7.41 -4.12
C MET A 169 12.46 -7.52 -4.85
N LYS A 170 12.50 -7.97 -6.12
CA LYS A 170 13.74 -7.98 -6.92
C LYS A 170 14.52 -6.66 -6.88
N PRO A 171 13.90 -5.47 -7.05
CA PRO A 171 14.63 -4.21 -6.98
C PRO A 171 15.29 -3.96 -5.62
N VAL A 172 14.67 -4.41 -4.52
CA VAL A 172 15.23 -4.28 -3.17
C VAL A 172 16.48 -5.15 -3.04
N PHE A 173 16.41 -6.42 -3.45
CA PHE A 173 17.57 -7.31 -3.42
C PHE A 173 18.73 -6.77 -4.26
N GLU A 174 18.46 -6.19 -5.44
CA GLU A 174 19.50 -5.57 -6.27
C GLU A 174 20.18 -4.38 -5.59
N VAL A 175 19.41 -3.54 -4.89
CA VAL A 175 19.95 -2.41 -4.10
C VAL A 175 20.82 -2.93 -2.95
N LEU A 176 20.35 -3.94 -2.21
CA LEU A 176 21.10 -4.56 -1.12
C LEU A 176 22.40 -5.19 -1.61
N LYS A 177 22.38 -5.88 -2.74
CA LYS A 177 23.59 -6.45 -3.35
C LYS A 177 24.59 -5.36 -3.73
N LYS A 178 24.14 -4.23 -4.29
CA LYS A 178 25.00 -3.08 -4.60
C LYS A 178 25.63 -2.45 -3.34
N ARG A 179 24.92 -2.51 -2.20
CA ARG A 179 25.44 -2.11 -0.87
C ARG A 179 26.43 -3.10 -0.27
N GLY A 180 26.62 -4.29 -0.88
CA GLY A 180 27.51 -5.33 -0.38
C GLY A 180 26.86 -6.31 0.60
N VAL A 181 25.55 -6.21 0.81
CA VAL A 181 24.78 -7.09 1.73
C VAL A 181 24.80 -8.53 1.20
N LYS A 182 25.11 -9.48 2.07
CA LYS A 182 25.12 -10.92 1.74
C LYS A 182 23.70 -11.49 1.84
N ILE A 183 23.10 -11.82 0.70
CA ILE A 183 21.75 -12.38 0.65
C ILE A 183 21.82 -13.89 0.43
N ARG A 184 21.17 -14.65 1.32
CA ARG A 184 21.04 -16.12 1.26
C ARG A 184 19.59 -16.53 1.30
N ILE A 185 19.22 -17.47 0.44
CA ILE A 185 17.85 -17.95 0.35
C ILE A 185 17.82 -19.48 0.31
N ALA A 186 17.11 -20.09 1.26
CA ALA A 186 16.81 -21.50 1.29
C ALA A 186 15.34 -21.74 0.96
N ALA A 187 15.06 -22.56 -0.04
CA ALA A 187 13.69 -22.97 -0.36
C ALA A 187 13.65 -24.36 -1.01
N PRO A 188 12.50 -25.07 -0.99
CA PRO A 188 12.28 -26.22 -1.86
C PRO A 188 12.30 -25.75 -3.32
N LEU A 189 13.38 -26.06 -4.03
CA LEU A 189 13.55 -25.65 -5.43
C LEU A 189 12.88 -26.66 -6.37
N THR A 190 11.64 -26.39 -6.76
CA THR A 190 10.89 -27.13 -7.79
C THR A 190 11.17 -26.55 -9.19
N LYS A 191 10.61 -27.16 -10.25
CA LYS A 191 10.73 -26.64 -11.63
C LYS A 191 10.12 -25.24 -11.78
N GLU A 192 9.04 -24.94 -11.05
CA GLU A 192 8.38 -23.64 -11.08
C GLU A 192 9.29 -22.50 -10.60
N CYS A 193 10.26 -22.81 -9.74
CA CYS A 193 11.23 -21.83 -9.25
C CYS A 193 12.33 -21.48 -10.25
N ASP A 194 12.44 -22.14 -11.41
CA ASP A 194 13.58 -21.96 -12.34
C ASP A 194 13.77 -20.53 -12.80
N LYS A 195 12.67 -19.86 -13.17
CA LYS A 195 12.71 -18.45 -13.56
C LYS A 195 13.22 -17.58 -12.41
N ALA A 196 12.66 -17.77 -11.23
CA ALA A 196 12.97 -16.99 -10.04
C ALA A 196 14.44 -17.18 -9.60
N VAL A 197 14.94 -18.43 -9.62
CA VAL A 197 16.34 -18.75 -9.32
C VAL A 197 17.29 -18.11 -10.33
N LYS A 198 16.96 -18.12 -11.62
CA LYS A 198 17.75 -17.44 -12.65
C LYS A 198 17.76 -15.93 -12.43
N ASP A 199 16.61 -15.34 -12.11
CA ASP A 199 16.46 -13.89 -11.92
C ASP A 199 17.24 -13.34 -10.72
N LEU A 200 17.42 -14.12 -9.65
CA LEU A 200 18.17 -13.71 -8.45
C LEU A 200 19.57 -14.33 -8.34
N GLY A 201 19.98 -15.23 -9.22
CA GLY A 201 21.26 -15.95 -9.08
C GLY A 201 22.50 -15.05 -9.04
N SER A 202 22.45 -13.84 -9.62
CA SER A 202 23.51 -12.83 -9.53
C SER A 202 23.47 -11.97 -8.27
N VAL A 203 22.34 -11.99 -7.56
CA VAL A 203 22.02 -11.10 -6.43
C VAL A 203 22.08 -11.84 -5.10
N ALA A 204 21.61 -13.09 -5.05
CA ALA A 204 21.51 -13.90 -3.85
C ALA A 204 22.06 -15.32 -4.07
N GLU A 205 22.65 -15.90 -3.02
CA GLU A 205 22.96 -17.32 -3.03
C GLU A 205 21.70 -18.12 -2.67
N ILE A 206 21.25 -18.99 -3.58
CA ILE A 206 20.03 -19.78 -3.39
C ILE A 206 20.39 -21.27 -3.29
N ARG A 207 19.89 -21.94 -2.25
CA ARG A 207 20.08 -23.38 -2.03
C ARG A 207 18.76 -24.11 -1.84
N HIS A 208 18.74 -25.36 -2.26
CA HIS A 208 17.64 -26.29 -2.08
C HIS A 208 17.62 -26.83 -0.65
N THR A 209 16.43 -26.84 -0.06
CA THR A 209 16.12 -27.52 1.19
C THR A 209 14.75 -28.19 1.11
N SER A 210 14.59 -29.33 1.78
CA SER A 210 13.29 -29.99 1.97
C SER A 210 12.57 -29.51 3.23
N SER A 211 13.24 -28.72 4.07
CA SER A 211 12.68 -28.23 5.33
C SER A 211 11.56 -27.22 5.09
N LYS A 212 10.44 -27.42 5.79
CA LYS A 212 9.28 -26.52 5.76
C LYS A 212 9.42 -25.46 6.84
N ALA A 213 10.07 -24.35 6.52
CA ALA A 213 10.13 -23.20 7.39
C ALA A 213 9.99 -21.90 6.58
N ARG A 214 9.40 -20.89 7.20
CA ARG A 214 9.20 -19.57 6.61
C ARG A 214 9.69 -18.52 7.60
N PHE A 215 10.89 -18.00 7.39
CA PHE A 215 11.42 -16.90 8.18
C PHE A 215 12.41 -16.04 7.41
N ILE A 216 12.65 -14.83 7.92
CA ILE A 216 13.65 -13.90 7.43
C ILE A 216 14.43 -13.37 8.62
N VAL A 217 15.75 -13.46 8.57
CA VAL A 217 16.66 -12.82 9.51
C VAL A 217 17.41 -11.72 8.77
N VAL A 218 17.50 -10.54 9.38
CA VAL A 218 18.26 -9.40 8.88
C VAL A 218 19.29 -8.99 9.93
N ASP A 219 20.56 -8.92 9.51
CA ASP A 219 21.73 -8.51 10.29
C ASP A 219 21.88 -9.21 11.65
N SER A 220 21.32 -10.42 11.79
CA SER A 220 21.22 -11.15 13.05
C SER A 220 20.57 -10.36 14.20
N LYS A 221 19.75 -9.34 13.87
CA LYS A 221 19.09 -8.43 14.81
C LYS A 221 17.57 -8.55 14.74
N GLU A 222 17.04 -8.58 13.52
CA GLU A 222 15.60 -8.62 13.27
C GLU A 222 15.18 -9.95 12.65
N LEU A 223 14.00 -10.42 13.06
CA LEU A 223 13.41 -11.66 12.60
C LEU A 223 11.96 -11.42 12.19
N VAL A 224 11.56 -11.94 11.04
CA VAL A 224 10.15 -12.11 10.67
C VAL A 224 9.87 -13.59 10.47
N PHE A 225 9.10 -14.20 11.36
CA PHE A 225 8.67 -15.59 11.27
C PHE A 225 7.24 -15.68 10.75
N MET A 226 6.96 -16.55 9.78
CA MET A 226 5.60 -16.77 9.26
C MET A 226 5.07 -18.09 9.81
N VAL A 227 3.92 -18.02 10.49
CA VAL A 227 3.48 -19.10 11.40
C VAL A 227 2.71 -20.23 10.71
N MET A 228 2.31 -20.06 9.45
CA MET A 228 1.52 -21.04 8.69
C MET A 228 2.24 -21.49 7.43
N ASP A 229 1.86 -22.63 6.87
CA ASP A 229 2.24 -23.00 5.50
C ASP A 229 1.45 -22.13 4.51
N ASP A 230 2.12 -21.50 3.55
CA ASP A 230 1.45 -20.62 2.59
C ASP A 230 0.69 -21.35 1.49
N ALA A 231 0.86 -22.67 1.38
CA ALA A 231 0.01 -23.52 0.57
C ALA A 231 -1.41 -23.67 1.18
N ASP A 232 -1.51 -23.65 2.51
CA ASP A 232 -2.72 -24.05 3.24
C ASP A 232 -3.50 -22.87 3.84
N VAL A 233 -3.00 -21.63 3.70
CA VAL A 233 -3.63 -20.44 4.28
C VAL A 233 -4.07 -19.42 3.23
N HIS A 234 -5.31 -18.96 3.36
CA HIS A 234 -5.83 -17.86 2.56
C HIS A 234 -5.03 -16.56 2.85
N PRO A 235 -4.69 -15.74 1.85
CA PRO A 235 -3.86 -14.55 2.03
C PRO A 235 -4.30 -13.59 3.13
N THR A 236 -5.60 -13.46 3.42
CA THR A 236 -6.14 -12.58 4.47
C THR A 236 -5.84 -13.09 5.88
N TYR A 237 -5.60 -14.39 6.04
CA TYR A 237 -5.31 -15.03 7.32
C TYR A 237 -3.82 -15.35 7.48
N ASP A 238 -2.96 -15.08 6.50
CA ASP A 238 -1.50 -15.26 6.64
C ASP A 238 -0.98 -14.36 7.77
N ILE A 239 -0.19 -14.92 8.68
CA ILE A 239 0.32 -14.20 9.87
C ILE A 239 1.84 -14.32 9.90
N GLY A 240 2.49 -13.17 10.10
CA GLY A 240 3.89 -13.12 10.53
C GLY A 240 4.02 -12.58 11.94
N ILE A 241 5.08 -12.99 12.62
CA ILE A 241 5.55 -12.41 13.87
C ILE A 241 6.88 -11.76 13.56
N TRP A 242 6.92 -10.43 13.66
CA TRP A 242 8.17 -9.68 13.63
C TRP A 242 8.69 -9.50 15.04
N ILE A 243 10.00 -9.63 15.20
CA ILE A 243 10.69 -9.51 16.49
C ILE A 243 12.03 -8.81 16.22
N ASN A 244 12.33 -7.76 16.98
CA ASN A 244 13.65 -7.11 16.97
C ASN A 244 14.42 -7.48 18.25
N THR A 245 15.01 -8.67 18.25
CA THR A 245 15.78 -9.18 19.39
C THR A 245 17.07 -9.86 18.89
N PRO A 246 18.23 -9.18 19.03
CA PRO A 246 19.49 -9.70 18.51
C PRO A 246 19.88 -11.09 19.05
N PHE A 247 19.58 -11.37 20.31
CA PHE A 247 19.85 -12.67 20.92
C PHE A 247 19.12 -13.82 20.20
N PHE A 248 17.82 -13.68 19.95
CA PHE A 248 17.03 -14.72 19.29
C PHE A 248 17.33 -14.80 17.79
N ALA A 249 17.45 -13.64 17.13
CA ALA A 249 17.79 -13.57 15.71
C ALA A 249 19.16 -14.21 15.42
N SER A 250 20.18 -13.94 16.26
CA SER A 250 21.51 -14.55 16.14
C SER A 250 21.48 -16.06 16.35
N ALA A 251 20.76 -16.55 17.37
CA ALA A 251 20.62 -17.98 17.62
C ALA A 251 19.96 -18.72 16.43
N LEU A 252 18.91 -18.12 15.84
CA LEU A 252 18.27 -18.70 14.67
C LEU A 252 19.16 -18.65 13.43
N GLU A 253 19.94 -17.59 13.25
CA GLU A 253 20.94 -17.48 12.18
C GLU A 253 22.01 -18.57 12.31
N GLU A 254 22.52 -18.84 13.52
CA GLU A 254 23.47 -19.94 13.76
C GLU A 254 22.88 -21.32 13.42
N MET A 255 21.62 -21.57 13.81
CA MET A 255 20.91 -22.79 13.44
C MET A 255 20.75 -22.91 11.91
N PHE A 256 20.43 -21.79 11.24
CA PHE A 256 20.37 -21.73 9.79
C PHE A 256 21.74 -22.03 9.17
N GLU A 257 22.83 -21.48 9.68
CA GLU A 257 24.19 -21.70 9.17
C GLU A 257 24.62 -23.16 9.22
N LEU A 258 24.29 -23.85 10.33
CA LEU A 258 24.54 -25.28 10.46
C LEU A 258 23.78 -26.09 9.39
N ALA A 259 22.51 -25.74 9.15
CA ALA A 259 21.72 -26.38 8.11
C ALA A 259 22.21 -26.00 6.69
N TRP A 260 22.56 -24.73 6.48
CA TRP A 260 22.96 -24.15 5.19
C TRP A 260 24.15 -24.87 4.59
N LYS A 261 25.15 -25.25 5.41
CA LYS A 261 26.33 -26.01 4.99
C LYS A 261 25.98 -27.34 4.29
N ASN A 262 24.86 -27.95 4.66
CA ASN A 262 24.39 -29.21 4.09
C ASN A 262 23.40 -29.04 2.92
N MET A 263 22.92 -27.82 2.68
CA MET A 263 22.01 -27.53 1.57
C MET A 263 22.77 -27.49 0.24
N LYS A 264 22.15 -28.04 -0.81
CA LYS A 264 22.77 -28.10 -2.14
C LYS A 264 22.33 -26.92 -2.99
N LYS A 265 23.23 -26.36 -3.78
CA LYS A 265 22.84 -25.46 -4.89
C LYS A 265 21.99 -26.27 -5.87
N LYS A 266 21.01 -25.64 -6.53
CA LYS A 266 20.28 -26.30 -7.61
C LYS A 266 21.30 -26.68 -8.69
N ALA A 267 21.36 -27.96 -9.07
CA ALA A 267 22.16 -28.36 -10.21
C ALA A 267 21.60 -27.64 -11.45
N THR A 268 22.40 -26.81 -12.08
CA THR A 268 22.06 -26.18 -13.35
C THR A 268 21.99 -27.31 -14.38
N VAL A 269 20.79 -27.63 -14.85
CA VAL A 269 20.58 -28.44 -16.07
C VAL A 269 20.41 -27.49 -17.23
#